data_AF-A0A087VD56-F1
#
_entry.id   AF-A0A087VD56-F1
#
_cell.length_a   1.000
_cell.length_b   1.000
_cell.length_c   1.000
_cell.angle_alpha   90.00
_cell.angle_beta   90.00
_cell.angle_gamma   90.00
#
_symmetry.space_group_name_H-M   'P 1'
#
loop_
_entity.id
_entity.type
_entity.pdbx_description
1 polymer ?
#
loop_
_entity_poly.entity_id
_entity_poly.type
_entity_poly.pdbx_seq_one_letter_code
_entity_poly.pdbx_strand_id
1 'polypeptide(L)'
;YSHTLQTSEPNEFDIMLVMPVSRLQLDESDDSGAYYYLTFKRNPKEKNLLEFLDEDGKLSAFKMLQALREIIKREVKNIKHAEVTVKRRKAGSPAITLEIKHSTTQISVDIILTLEVQQSWPPSTQDGLKIEQWLGTKVRRDFRNKSIYLVAKQNKEEKVLRGNTWRLSFSHIEKAMINNHGQSKTCCESDGPKCCRKACLKLLKYLLERLKMEHTKELEKICSYHVKTAFFHSCAMWPNDTDWHLGDLDHCFQKYLSYFLDCLQTSELPHFFIPKYNLLSQQDKASSNFLSRKINYQLNNRFPIFQE
;
A
#
# COMPACT_ATOMS: atom_id res chain seq x y z
N TYR A 1 11.76 -0.68 -28.08
CA TYR A 1 11.75 -0.98 -26.64
C TYR A 1 10.42 -1.57 -26.11
N SER A 2 9.49 -2.08 -26.93
CA SER A 2 8.14 -2.49 -26.45
C SER A 2 7.82 -4.00 -26.46
N HIS A 3 8.81 -4.90 -26.61
CA HIS A 3 8.55 -6.35 -26.66
C HIS A 3 9.22 -7.18 -25.56
N THR A 4 10.03 -6.60 -24.68
CA THR A 4 10.80 -7.35 -23.66
C THR A 4 10.37 -7.14 -22.20
N LEU A 5 9.37 -6.29 -21.92
CA LEU A 5 8.82 -6.15 -20.56
C LEU A 5 7.68 -7.14 -20.33
N GLN A 6 7.95 -8.42 -20.54
CA GLN A 6 7.13 -9.49 -20.01
C GLN A 6 7.44 -9.57 -18.51
N THR A 7 6.77 -8.73 -17.72
CA THR A 7 6.83 -8.80 -16.26
C THR A 7 6.50 -10.23 -15.84
N SER A 8 7.35 -10.83 -15.00
CA SER A 8 7.14 -12.15 -14.39
C SER A 8 5.68 -12.35 -13.95
N GLU A 9 5.17 -13.57 -14.06
CA GLU A 9 3.83 -13.89 -13.54
C GLU A 9 3.76 -13.46 -12.06
N PRO A 10 2.71 -12.73 -11.65
CA PRO A 10 2.61 -12.26 -10.28
C PRO A 10 2.42 -13.47 -9.36
N ASN A 11 3.46 -13.84 -8.64
CA ASN A 11 3.44 -14.91 -7.65
C ASN A 11 3.02 -14.38 -6.26
N GLU A 12 2.66 -13.11 -6.13
CA GLU A 12 2.21 -12.49 -4.88
C GLU A 12 0.86 -11.79 -5.06
N PHE A 13 -0.10 -12.13 -4.20
CA PHE A 13 -1.47 -11.58 -4.23
C PHE A 13 -1.89 -11.09 -2.85
N ASP A 14 -2.55 -9.93 -2.80
CA ASP A 14 -3.14 -9.39 -1.58
C ASP A 14 -4.66 -9.54 -1.61
N ILE A 15 -5.26 -10.13 -0.57
CA ILE A 15 -6.70 -10.25 -0.38
C ILE A 15 -7.10 -9.55 0.93
N MET A 16 -7.96 -8.54 0.82
CA MET A 16 -8.53 -7.89 2.00
C MET A 16 -9.81 -8.62 2.43
N LEU A 17 -9.79 -9.20 3.64
CA LEU A 17 -10.99 -9.75 4.27
C LEU A 17 -11.69 -8.61 5.02
N VAL A 18 -12.73 -8.06 4.40
CA VAL A 18 -13.43 -6.86 4.87
C VAL A 18 -14.58 -7.24 5.81
N MET A 19 -14.55 -6.71 7.03
CA MET A 19 -15.57 -6.89 8.05
C MET A 19 -16.23 -5.53 8.35
N PRO A 20 -17.53 -5.34 8.08
CA PRO A 20 -18.21 -4.10 8.38
C PRO A 20 -18.37 -3.94 9.90
N VAL A 21 -17.89 -2.83 10.45
CA VAL A 21 -18.03 -2.51 11.88
C VAL A 21 -18.60 -1.10 12.03
N SER A 22 -19.62 -0.97 12.87
CA SER A 22 -20.29 0.31 13.09
C SER A 22 -19.92 0.92 14.45
N ARG A 23 -20.02 2.25 14.54
CA ARG A 23 -19.97 3.00 15.80
C ARG A 23 -18.65 2.83 16.58
N LEU A 24 -17.53 2.84 15.85
CA LEU A 24 -16.21 2.91 16.48
C LEU A 24 -15.85 4.36 16.81
N GLN A 25 -15.12 4.52 17.91
CA GLN A 25 -14.32 5.68 18.22
C GLN A 25 -12.88 5.36 17.87
N LEU A 26 -12.21 6.31 17.21
CA LEU A 26 -10.84 6.22 16.76
C LEU A 26 -10.03 7.21 17.58
N ASP A 27 -9.12 6.70 18.41
CA ASP A 27 -8.19 7.52 19.20
C ASP A 27 -6.80 7.38 18.57
N GLU A 28 -6.16 8.48 18.20
CA GLU A 28 -4.82 8.46 17.58
C GLU A 28 -3.80 7.81 18.52
N SER A 29 -3.02 6.85 18.01
CA SER A 29 -1.99 6.17 18.81
C SER A 29 -0.65 6.92 18.83
N ASP A 30 -0.45 7.82 17.86
CA ASP A 30 0.76 8.62 17.68
C ASP A 30 0.46 9.90 16.89
N ASP A 31 1.49 10.73 16.71
CA ASP A 31 1.37 12.01 15.99
C ASP A 31 1.35 11.86 14.45
N SER A 32 1.43 10.62 13.94
CA SER A 32 1.41 10.37 12.49
C SER A 32 0.01 10.58 11.89
N GLY A 33 -1.03 10.37 12.70
CA GLY A 33 -2.42 10.35 12.26
C GLY A 33 -2.77 9.15 11.37
N ALA A 34 -1.93 8.11 11.33
CA ALA A 34 -2.16 6.89 10.55
C ALA A 34 -2.58 5.68 11.39
N TYR A 35 -2.24 5.67 12.68
CA TYR A 35 -2.49 4.56 13.60
C TYR A 35 -3.45 4.97 14.72
N TYR A 36 -4.37 4.05 15.05
CA TYR A 36 -5.48 4.31 15.96
C TYR A 36 -5.71 3.14 16.92
N TYR A 37 -6.09 3.46 18.15
CA TYR A 37 -6.84 2.55 19.02
C TYR A 37 -8.33 2.68 18.72
N LEU A 38 -9.04 1.55 18.83
CA LEU A 38 -10.47 1.50 18.50
C LEU A 38 -11.28 1.14 19.75
N THR A 39 -12.33 1.91 20.03
CA THR A 39 -13.31 1.60 21.10
C THR A 39 -14.71 1.59 20.52
N PHE A 40 -15.56 0.67 20.96
CA PHE A 40 -16.96 0.72 20.60
C PHE A 40 -17.68 1.85 21.36
N LYS A 41 -18.35 2.76 20.65
CA LYS A 41 -19.16 3.83 21.28
C LYS A 41 -20.39 3.29 22.00
N ARG A 42 -20.85 2.09 21.63
CA ARG A 42 -21.96 1.32 22.21
C ARG A 42 -21.72 -0.16 21.95
N ASN A 43 -22.42 -1.03 22.67
CA ASN A 43 -22.35 -2.47 22.41
C ASN A 43 -22.53 -2.79 20.91
N PRO A 44 -21.59 -3.52 20.29
CA PRO A 44 -21.67 -3.88 18.89
C PRO A 44 -22.85 -4.82 18.66
N LYS A 45 -23.39 -4.81 17.43
CA LYS A 45 -24.42 -5.78 17.01
C LYS A 45 -23.87 -7.21 17.12
N GLU A 46 -22.64 -7.40 16.67
CA GLU A 46 -21.89 -8.66 16.78
C GLU A 46 -21.21 -8.73 18.14
N LYS A 47 -21.91 -9.34 19.11
CA LYS A 47 -21.41 -9.45 20.50
C LYS A 47 -20.08 -10.20 20.62
N ASN A 48 -19.78 -11.12 19.70
CA ASN A 48 -18.53 -11.88 19.69
C ASN A 48 -17.30 -10.97 19.53
N LEU A 49 -17.46 -9.75 18.98
CA LEU A 49 -16.35 -8.79 18.90
C LEU A 49 -15.87 -8.32 20.29
N LEU A 50 -16.72 -8.44 21.32
CA LEU A 50 -16.36 -8.09 22.69
C LEU A 50 -15.28 -9.02 23.28
N GLU A 51 -15.15 -10.24 22.76
CA GLU A 51 -14.10 -11.19 23.18
C GLU A 51 -12.69 -10.72 22.79
N PHE A 52 -12.59 -9.81 21.82
CA PHE A 52 -11.34 -9.27 21.34
C PHE A 52 -10.94 -7.93 21.97
N LEU A 53 -11.64 -7.49 23.01
CA LEU A 53 -11.24 -6.30 23.78
C LEU A 53 -10.00 -6.60 24.63
N ASP A 54 -9.10 -5.63 24.77
CA ASP A 54 -8.01 -5.67 25.74
C ASP A 54 -8.47 -5.18 27.13
N GLU A 55 -7.53 -5.12 28.07
CA GLU A 55 -7.78 -4.70 29.46
C GLU A 55 -8.28 -3.25 29.58
N ASP A 56 -7.97 -2.41 28.59
CA ASP A 56 -8.39 -1.00 28.51
C ASP A 56 -9.70 -0.83 27.70
N GLY A 57 -10.35 -1.93 27.31
CA GLY A 57 -11.57 -1.90 26.51
C GLY A 57 -11.35 -1.47 25.06
N LYS A 58 -10.11 -1.55 24.54
CA LYS A 58 -9.79 -1.30 23.14
C LYS A 58 -9.90 -2.60 22.32
N LEU A 59 -10.41 -2.50 21.10
CA LEU A 59 -10.49 -3.64 20.18
C LEU A 59 -9.10 -4.02 19.70
N SER A 60 -8.61 -5.19 20.13
CA SER A 60 -7.25 -5.65 19.87
C SER A 60 -7.11 -6.22 18.46
N ALA A 61 -6.34 -5.51 17.62
CA ALA A 61 -5.90 -6.01 16.31
C ALA A 61 -5.17 -7.36 16.43
N PHE A 62 -4.29 -7.51 17.44
CA PHE A 62 -3.56 -8.74 17.71
C PHE A 62 -4.49 -9.92 17.99
N LYS A 63 -5.46 -9.78 18.91
CA LYS A 63 -6.37 -10.87 19.29
C LYS A 63 -7.21 -11.32 18.09
N MET A 64 -7.78 -10.37 17.34
CA MET A 64 -8.57 -10.69 16.14
C MET A 64 -7.73 -11.37 15.06
N LEU A 65 -6.54 -10.85 14.76
CA LEU A 65 -5.66 -11.42 13.75
C LEU A 65 -5.19 -12.83 14.14
N GLN A 66 -4.92 -13.05 15.42
CA GLN A 66 -4.55 -14.36 15.94
C GLN A 66 -5.71 -15.36 15.84
N ALA A 67 -6.94 -14.96 16.18
CA ALA A 67 -8.13 -15.79 16.04
C ALA A 67 -8.37 -16.17 14.56
N LEU A 68 -8.30 -15.18 13.65
CA LEU A 68 -8.43 -15.42 12.21
C LEU A 68 -7.34 -16.37 11.69
N ARG A 69 -6.09 -16.21 12.15
CA ARG A 69 -4.98 -17.09 11.77
C ARG A 69 -5.21 -18.52 12.20
N GLU A 70 -5.74 -18.76 13.39
CA GLU A 70 -6.05 -20.11 13.86
C GLU A 70 -7.23 -20.73 13.10
N ILE A 71 -8.24 -19.93 12.70
CA ILE A 71 -9.31 -20.40 11.81
C ILE A 71 -8.72 -20.80 10.45
N ILE A 72 -7.94 -19.92 9.81
CA ILE A 72 -7.31 -20.21 8.52
C ILE A 72 -6.44 -21.47 8.58
N LYS A 73 -5.64 -21.64 9.63
CA LYS A 73 -4.83 -22.87 9.81
C LYS A 73 -5.67 -24.14 9.90
N ARG A 74 -6.87 -24.08 10.48
CA ARG A 74 -7.78 -25.24 10.55
C ARG A 74 -8.36 -25.52 9.17
N GLU A 75 -8.84 -24.49 8.47
CA GLU A 75 -9.46 -24.64 7.15
C GLU A 75 -8.46 -25.07 6.07
N VAL A 76 -7.21 -24.58 6.12
CA VAL A 76 -6.15 -24.99 5.19
C VAL A 76 -5.89 -26.50 5.24
N LYS A 77 -6.06 -27.16 6.40
CA LYS A 77 -5.91 -28.63 6.52
C LYS A 77 -6.99 -29.41 5.76
N ASN A 78 -8.13 -28.78 5.46
CA ASN A 78 -9.23 -29.40 4.74
C ASN A 78 -9.05 -29.32 3.22
N ILE A 79 -8.09 -28.54 2.72
CA ILE A 79 -7.80 -28.38 1.30
C ILE A 79 -7.00 -29.60 0.81
N LYS A 80 -7.57 -30.38 -0.12
CA LYS A 80 -6.96 -31.63 -0.64
C LYS A 80 -6.35 -31.51 -2.03
N HIS A 81 -6.72 -30.48 -2.80
CA HIS A 81 -6.38 -30.37 -4.23
C HIS A 81 -5.15 -29.48 -4.52
N ALA A 82 -4.55 -28.90 -3.48
CA ALA A 82 -3.33 -28.10 -3.58
C ALA A 82 -2.54 -28.16 -2.26
N GLU A 83 -1.21 -28.04 -2.33
CA GLU A 83 -0.38 -27.89 -1.13
C GLU A 83 -0.47 -26.44 -0.67
N VAL A 84 -1.29 -26.20 0.35
CA VAL A 84 -1.47 -24.87 0.96
C VAL A 84 -0.89 -24.89 2.37
N THR A 85 -0.02 -23.94 2.67
CA THR A 85 0.55 -23.78 4.01
C THR A 85 0.43 -22.33 4.49
N VAL A 86 0.35 -22.13 5.80
CA VAL A 86 0.34 -20.79 6.41
C VAL A 86 1.77 -20.44 6.84
N LYS A 87 2.41 -19.45 6.21
CA LYS A 87 3.77 -19.01 6.56
C LYS A 87 3.84 -18.54 8.00
N ARG A 88 5.01 -18.69 8.64
CA ARG A 88 5.26 -18.20 10.01
C ARG A 88 4.94 -16.71 10.11
N ARG A 89 4.41 -16.30 11.26
CA ARG A 89 4.04 -14.91 11.51
C ARG A 89 5.29 -14.03 11.48
N LYS A 90 5.32 -13.02 10.60
CA LYS A 90 6.30 -11.93 10.65
C LYS A 90 5.83 -10.87 11.65
N ALA A 91 6.69 -10.49 12.60
CA ALA A 91 6.36 -9.49 13.61
C ALA A 91 5.95 -8.15 12.94
N GLY A 92 4.84 -7.56 13.40
CA GLY A 92 4.29 -6.32 12.85
C GLY A 92 3.67 -6.40 11.44
N SER A 93 3.62 -7.58 10.81
CA SER A 93 2.90 -7.75 9.55
C SER A 93 1.39 -7.85 9.81
N PRO A 94 0.54 -7.10 9.07
CA PRO A 94 -0.92 -7.24 9.15
C PRO A 94 -1.46 -8.45 8.38
N ALA A 95 -0.63 -9.12 7.58
CA ALA A 95 -1.05 -10.19 6.69
C ALA A 95 -0.86 -11.57 7.30
N ILE A 96 -1.80 -12.46 7.00
CA ILE A 96 -1.67 -13.91 7.14
C ILE A 96 -1.31 -14.46 5.76
N THR A 97 -0.03 -14.71 5.55
CA THR A 97 0.47 -15.19 4.26
C THR A 97 0.26 -16.69 4.10
N LEU A 98 -0.45 -17.08 3.05
CA LEU A 98 -0.55 -18.43 2.55
C LEU A 98 0.52 -18.67 1.49
N GLU A 99 1.09 -19.87 1.48
CA GLU A 99 1.93 -20.36 0.41
C GLU A 99 1.19 -21.51 -0.27
N ILE A 100 0.86 -21.32 -1.54
CA ILE A 100 0.12 -22.26 -2.38
C ILE A 100 1.11 -22.78 -3.42
N LYS A 101 1.41 -24.08 -3.36
CA LYS A 101 2.19 -24.74 -4.40
C LYS A 101 1.25 -25.52 -5.30
N HIS A 102 1.36 -25.26 -6.60
CA HIS A 102 0.63 -25.99 -7.63
C HIS A 102 1.59 -26.30 -8.78
N SER A 103 1.89 -27.58 -8.98
CA SER A 103 2.88 -28.07 -9.95
C SER A 103 4.25 -27.40 -9.76
N THR A 104 4.67 -26.54 -10.70
CA THR A 104 5.96 -25.82 -10.67
C THR A 104 5.85 -24.39 -10.17
N THR A 105 4.64 -23.91 -9.87
CA THR A 105 4.40 -22.51 -9.48
C THR A 105 4.16 -22.42 -7.98
N GLN A 106 4.84 -21.47 -7.35
CA GLN A 106 4.67 -21.13 -5.94
C GLN A 106 4.05 -19.74 -5.85
N ILE A 107 2.87 -19.68 -5.25
CA ILE A 107 2.10 -18.45 -5.10
C ILE A 107 2.02 -18.10 -3.61
N SER A 108 2.27 -16.83 -3.29
CA SER A 108 2.09 -16.25 -1.97
C SER A 108 0.80 -15.43 -1.96
N VAL A 109 -0.10 -15.68 -1.01
CA VAL A 109 -1.36 -14.93 -0.87
C VAL A 109 -1.44 -14.32 0.53
N ASP A 110 -1.43 -13.00 0.61
CA ASP A 110 -1.54 -12.24 1.85
C ASP A 110 -3.02 -11.97 2.17
N ILE A 111 -3.54 -12.61 3.20
CA ILE A 111 -4.88 -12.33 3.73
C ILE A 111 -4.79 -11.22 4.78
N ILE A 112 -5.44 -10.09 4.52
CA ILE A 112 -5.37 -8.88 5.35
C ILE A 112 -6.73 -8.64 6.02
N LEU A 113 -6.80 -8.85 7.34
CA LEU A 113 -7.97 -8.49 8.13
C LEU A 113 -8.19 -6.97 8.07
N THR A 114 -9.37 -6.57 7.61
CA THR A 114 -9.73 -5.17 7.43
C THR A 114 -11.10 -4.89 8.03
N LEU A 115 -11.21 -3.85 8.85
CA LEU A 115 -12.50 -3.32 9.29
C LEU A 115 -12.95 -2.21 8.33
N GLU A 116 -14.19 -2.29 7.86
CA GLU A 116 -14.85 -1.22 7.12
C GLU A 116 -15.77 -0.44 8.06
N VAL A 117 -15.54 0.86 8.17
CA VAL A 117 -16.26 1.73 9.10
C VAL A 117 -16.90 2.88 8.35
N GLN A 118 -18.23 2.89 8.32
CA GLN A 118 -19.00 3.97 7.71
C GLN A 118 -19.04 5.18 8.66
N GLN A 119 -18.07 6.07 8.51
CA GLN A 119 -17.98 7.36 9.17
C GLN A 119 -17.06 8.31 8.37
N SER A 120 -17.06 9.60 8.70
CA SER A 120 -16.16 10.58 8.07
C SER A 120 -14.69 10.22 8.30
N TRP A 121 -13.86 10.45 7.29
CA TRP A 121 -12.41 10.26 7.38
C TRP A 121 -11.79 11.09 8.52
N PRO A 122 -10.74 10.61 9.20
CA PRO A 122 -10.15 11.33 10.33
C PRO A 122 -9.56 12.69 9.93
N PRO A 123 -9.47 13.65 10.86
CA PRO A 123 -8.91 14.99 10.59
C PRO A 123 -7.49 14.96 10.03
N SER A 124 -6.67 13.97 10.39
CA SER A 124 -5.33 13.73 9.86
C SER A 124 -5.26 13.63 8.34
N THR A 125 -6.38 13.33 7.69
CA THR A 125 -6.50 13.17 6.23
C THR A 125 -6.94 14.45 5.51
N GLN A 126 -7.31 15.51 6.23
CA GLN A 126 -8.04 16.66 5.66
C GLN A 126 -7.30 17.33 4.51
N ASP A 127 -5.98 17.51 4.68
CA ASP A 127 -5.09 18.15 3.68
C ASP A 127 -4.43 17.15 2.72
N GLY A 128 -4.80 15.87 2.82
CA GLY A 128 -4.39 14.80 1.90
C GLY A 128 -5.29 14.68 0.68
N LEU A 129 -4.98 13.70 -0.17
CA LEU A 129 -5.71 13.39 -1.41
C LEU A 129 -5.81 14.64 -2.31
N LYS A 130 -4.66 15.22 -2.65
CA LYS A 130 -4.54 16.44 -3.46
C LYS A 130 -4.74 16.13 -4.96
N ILE A 131 -5.98 15.83 -5.34
CA ILE A 131 -6.35 15.39 -6.69
C ILE A 131 -7.26 16.39 -7.41
N GLU A 132 -7.47 17.57 -6.85
CA GLU A 132 -8.41 18.57 -7.37
C GLU A 132 -8.08 18.99 -8.81
N GLN A 133 -6.79 19.18 -9.12
CA GLN A 133 -6.32 19.53 -10.47
C GLN A 133 -6.13 18.31 -11.38
N TRP A 134 -6.08 17.11 -10.80
CA TRP A 134 -5.85 15.86 -11.53
C TRP A 134 -7.15 15.13 -11.86
N LEU A 135 -7.89 14.66 -10.85
CA LEU A 135 -9.13 13.90 -11.02
C LEU A 135 -10.40 14.74 -10.74
N GLY A 136 -10.23 15.98 -10.24
CA GLY A 136 -11.33 16.91 -9.99
C GLY A 136 -11.86 16.88 -8.56
N THR A 137 -12.42 18.02 -8.14
CA THR A 137 -13.00 18.23 -6.81
C THR A 137 -14.18 17.30 -6.51
N LYS A 138 -15.00 16.98 -7.53
CA LYS A 138 -16.13 16.04 -7.40
C LYS A 138 -15.65 14.64 -7.03
N VAL A 139 -14.64 14.12 -7.74
CA VAL A 139 -14.07 12.79 -7.47
C VAL A 139 -13.45 12.75 -6.07
N ARG A 140 -12.73 13.80 -5.68
CA ARG A 140 -12.19 13.92 -4.31
C ARG A 140 -13.28 13.83 -3.24
N ARG A 141 -14.38 14.59 -3.40
CA ARG A 141 -15.51 14.56 -2.48
C ARG A 141 -16.14 13.16 -2.41
N ASP A 142 -16.36 12.54 -3.57
CA ASP A 142 -16.95 11.21 -3.66
C ASP A 142 -16.07 10.15 -2.97
N PHE A 143 -14.74 10.26 -3.10
CA PHE A 143 -13.80 9.39 -2.38
C PHE A 143 -13.84 9.61 -0.86
N ARG A 144 -13.84 10.86 -0.39
CA ARG A 144 -13.89 11.18 1.06
C ARG A 144 -15.22 10.78 1.72
N ASN A 145 -16.27 10.59 0.94
CA ASN A 145 -17.57 10.10 1.42
C ASN A 145 -17.64 8.56 1.56
N LYS A 146 -16.63 7.83 1.08
CA LYS A 146 -16.56 6.37 1.25
C LYS A 146 -16.12 6.00 2.67
N SER A 147 -16.45 4.78 3.07
CA SER A 147 -16.03 4.19 4.34
C SER A 147 -14.52 4.24 4.55
N ILE A 148 -14.11 4.30 5.82
CA ILE A 148 -12.71 4.14 6.23
C ILE A 148 -12.40 2.66 6.34
N TYR A 149 -11.21 2.25 5.89
CA TYR A 149 -10.71 0.89 6.06
C TYR A 149 -9.57 0.90 7.08
N LEU A 150 -9.61 -0.02 8.04
CA LEU A 150 -8.61 -0.16 9.12
C LEU A 150 -8.01 -1.56 9.05
N VAL A 151 -6.69 -1.65 8.90
CA VAL A 151 -5.96 -2.93 8.86
C VAL A 151 -5.28 -3.21 10.20
N ALA A 152 -5.21 -4.49 10.58
CA ALA A 152 -4.62 -4.96 11.83
C ALA A 152 -3.08 -4.83 11.82
N LYS A 153 -2.55 -3.61 11.78
CA LYS A 153 -1.13 -3.31 11.71
C LYS A 153 -0.65 -2.59 12.97
N GLN A 154 0.27 -3.25 13.66
CA GLN A 154 0.93 -2.71 14.84
C GLN A 154 1.78 -1.48 14.50
N ASN A 155 1.66 -0.45 15.33
CA ASN A 155 2.57 0.68 15.36
C ASN A 155 3.86 0.31 16.09
N LYS A 156 5.01 0.49 15.41
CA LYS A 156 6.33 0.13 15.95
C LYS A 156 6.94 1.23 16.82
N GLU A 157 6.43 2.45 16.74
CA GLU A 157 6.90 3.60 17.49
C GLU A 157 6.25 3.68 18.90
N GLU A 158 5.31 2.78 19.22
CA GLU A 158 4.73 2.69 20.56
C GLU A 158 5.81 2.31 21.59
N LYS A 159 5.93 3.09 22.67
CA LYS A 159 6.84 2.80 23.79
C LYS A 159 6.63 1.40 24.38
N VAL A 160 5.39 0.93 24.38
CA VAL A 160 5.01 -0.43 24.79
C VAL A 160 4.25 -1.07 23.63
N LEU A 161 4.87 -2.07 23.01
CA LEU A 161 4.32 -2.80 21.89
C LEU A 161 3.15 -3.72 22.34
N ARG A 162 1.96 -3.15 22.46
CA ARG A 162 0.74 -3.91 22.85
C ARG A 162 0.09 -4.65 21.70
N GLY A 163 0.42 -4.31 20.45
CA GLY A 163 -0.14 -4.95 19.25
C GLY A 163 -1.62 -4.64 19.01
N ASN A 164 -2.16 -3.65 19.71
CA ASN A 164 -3.60 -3.31 19.71
C ASN A 164 -3.95 -2.16 18.76
N THR A 165 -2.99 -1.68 17.98
CA THR A 165 -3.17 -0.59 17.03
C THR A 165 -3.69 -1.07 15.68
N TRP A 166 -4.49 -0.22 15.06
CA TRP A 166 -5.03 -0.38 13.71
C TRP A 166 -4.52 0.76 12.84
N ARG A 167 -4.20 0.48 11.57
CA ARG A 167 -3.74 1.51 10.65
C ARG A 167 -4.80 1.82 9.60
N LEU A 168 -4.98 3.09 9.26
CA LEU A 168 -5.76 3.49 8.09
C LEU A 168 -5.25 2.80 6.82
N SER A 169 -6.20 2.47 5.94
CA SER A 169 -5.94 1.88 4.63
C SER A 169 -6.82 2.56 3.59
N PHE A 170 -6.22 2.96 2.48
CA PHE A 170 -6.91 3.60 1.36
C PHE A 170 -6.84 2.73 0.09
N SER A 171 -6.51 1.44 0.21
CA SER A 171 -6.32 0.53 -0.93
C SER A 171 -7.47 0.55 -1.93
N HIS A 172 -8.71 0.69 -1.44
CA HIS A 172 -9.89 0.76 -2.30
C HIS A 172 -9.97 2.07 -3.11
N ILE A 173 -9.51 3.19 -2.53
CA ILE A 173 -9.39 4.49 -3.23
C ILE A 173 -8.20 4.49 -4.18
N GLU A 174 -7.05 3.98 -3.73
CA GLU A 174 -5.86 3.83 -4.57
C GLU A 174 -6.17 3.01 -5.83
N LYS A 175 -6.89 1.90 -5.68
CA LYS A 175 -7.36 1.06 -6.80
C LYS A 175 -8.24 1.87 -7.75
N ALA A 176 -9.17 2.67 -7.22
CA ALA A 176 -10.03 3.53 -8.03
C ALA A 176 -9.22 4.59 -8.79
N MET A 177 -8.23 5.22 -8.16
CA MET A 177 -7.34 6.20 -8.79
C MET A 177 -6.46 5.57 -9.87
N ILE A 178 -5.88 4.39 -9.63
CA ILE A 178 -5.08 3.68 -10.63
C ILE A 178 -5.95 3.29 -11.84
N ASN A 179 -7.20 2.87 -11.60
CA ASN A 179 -8.12 2.53 -12.68
C ASN A 179 -8.57 3.76 -13.47
N ASN A 180 -8.83 4.87 -12.79
CA ASN A 180 -9.30 6.13 -13.36
C ASN A 180 -8.23 7.22 -13.19
N HIS A 181 -7.09 7.03 -13.86
CA HIS A 181 -5.85 7.80 -13.63
C HIS A 181 -5.69 8.99 -14.58
N GLY A 182 -6.54 9.13 -15.58
CA GLY A 182 -6.51 10.27 -16.49
C GLY A 182 -7.21 11.48 -15.90
N GLN A 183 -6.78 12.66 -16.35
CA GLN A 183 -7.57 13.88 -16.16
C GLN A 183 -8.80 13.87 -17.06
N SER A 184 -8.65 13.41 -18.31
CA SER A 184 -9.79 13.06 -19.15
C SER A 184 -10.42 11.75 -18.68
N LYS A 185 -11.75 11.66 -18.79
CA LYS A 185 -12.49 10.44 -18.46
C LYS A 185 -12.18 9.28 -19.41
N THR A 186 -11.72 9.59 -20.62
CA THR A 186 -11.47 8.62 -21.69
C THR A 186 -10.02 8.12 -21.72
N CYS A 187 -9.13 8.61 -20.85
CA CYS A 187 -7.73 8.19 -20.83
C CYS A 187 -7.59 6.66 -20.69
N CYS A 188 -6.91 6.05 -21.66
CA CYS A 188 -6.71 4.61 -21.78
C CYS A 188 -7.97 3.75 -21.98
N GLU A 189 -9.15 4.33 -22.20
CA GLU A 189 -10.33 3.59 -22.70
C GLU A 189 -10.12 3.12 -24.14
N SER A 190 -10.99 2.25 -24.67
CA SER A 190 -10.82 1.63 -25.99
C SER A 190 -10.58 2.66 -27.11
N ASP A 191 -11.40 3.70 -27.16
CA ASP A 191 -11.34 4.78 -28.17
C ASP A 191 -10.64 6.05 -27.68
N GLY A 192 -10.05 6.00 -26.48
CA GLY A 192 -9.41 7.16 -25.86
C GLY A 192 -7.90 7.21 -26.07
N PRO A 193 -7.27 8.39 -25.86
CA PRO A 193 -5.83 8.53 -25.94
C PRO A 193 -5.16 7.62 -24.91
N LYS A 194 -4.07 6.96 -25.30
CA LYS A 194 -3.26 6.14 -24.40
C LYS A 194 -2.23 7.02 -23.69
N CYS A 195 -1.95 6.70 -22.43
CA CYS A 195 -0.90 7.35 -21.64
C CYS A 195 0.09 6.30 -21.09
N CYS A 196 1.24 6.76 -20.60
CA CYS A 196 2.28 5.91 -20.04
C CYS A 196 2.27 5.83 -18.49
N ARG A 197 1.34 6.47 -17.78
CA ARG A 197 1.28 6.49 -16.29
C ARG A 197 1.47 5.11 -15.65
N LYS A 198 0.66 4.13 -16.06
CA LYS A 198 0.73 2.75 -15.53
C LYS A 198 2.04 2.05 -15.93
N ALA A 199 2.58 2.34 -17.11
CA ALA A 199 3.85 1.78 -17.56
C ALA A 199 5.01 2.31 -16.71
N CYS A 200 5.07 3.62 -16.45
CA CYS A 200 6.05 4.23 -15.55
C CYS A 200 5.99 3.64 -14.13
N LEU A 201 4.78 3.46 -13.57
CA LEU A 201 4.61 2.81 -12.27
C LEU A 201 5.13 1.37 -12.28
N LYS A 202 4.81 0.59 -13.32
CA LYS A 202 5.30 -0.80 -13.46
C LYS A 202 6.82 -0.85 -13.56
N LEU A 203 7.44 0.02 -14.37
CA LEU A 203 8.89 0.09 -14.52
C LEU A 203 9.61 0.37 -13.20
N LEU A 204 9.13 1.36 -12.41
CA LEU A 204 9.79 1.67 -11.14
C LEU A 204 9.55 0.58 -10.09
N LYS A 205 8.36 -0.04 -10.10
CA LYS A 205 8.11 -1.19 -9.23
C LYS A 205 9.05 -2.35 -9.56
N TYR A 206 9.22 -2.67 -10.84
CA TYR A 206 10.11 -3.73 -11.30
C TYR A 206 11.58 -3.42 -10.95
N LEU A 207 12.04 -2.19 -11.20
CA LEU A 207 13.37 -1.74 -10.79
C LEU A 207 13.61 -1.92 -9.29
N LEU A 208 12.66 -1.48 -8.45
CA LEU A 208 12.77 -1.64 -7.00
C LEU A 208 12.79 -3.12 -6.60
N GLU A 209 11.94 -3.94 -7.20
CA GLU A 209 11.86 -5.37 -6.93
C GLU A 209 13.18 -6.08 -7.21
N ARG A 210 13.76 -5.87 -8.40
CA ARG A 210 15.06 -6.45 -8.78
C ARG A 210 16.19 -5.99 -7.85
N LEU A 211 16.25 -4.69 -7.55
CA LEU A 211 17.24 -4.16 -6.59
C LEU A 211 17.07 -4.76 -5.19
N LYS A 212 15.84 -5.01 -4.74
CA LYS A 212 15.57 -5.69 -3.46
C LYS A 212 15.97 -7.15 -3.47
N MET A 213 15.88 -7.85 -4.61
CA MET A 213 16.37 -9.22 -4.74
C MET A 213 17.91 -9.26 -4.60
N GLU A 214 18.64 -8.32 -5.22
CA GLU A 214 20.10 -8.22 -5.08
C GLU A 214 20.56 -7.72 -3.71
N HIS A 215 19.78 -6.84 -3.08
CA HIS A 215 20.15 -6.11 -1.85
C HIS A 215 19.07 -6.21 -0.78
N THR A 216 18.68 -7.44 -0.44
CA THR A 216 17.54 -7.72 0.44
C THR A 216 17.66 -7.09 1.82
N LYS A 217 18.86 -7.08 2.42
CA LYS A 217 19.08 -6.56 3.77
C LYS A 217 19.04 -5.04 3.80
N GLU A 218 19.77 -4.40 2.89
CA GLU A 218 19.91 -2.95 2.81
C GLU A 218 18.58 -2.27 2.46
N LEU A 219 17.76 -2.94 1.64
CA LEU A 219 16.49 -2.44 1.15
C LEU A 219 15.27 -3.06 1.82
N GLU A 220 15.41 -3.76 2.96
CA GLU A 220 14.27 -4.47 3.60
C GLU A 220 13.09 -3.51 3.86
N LYS A 221 13.38 -2.31 4.37
CA LYS A 221 12.38 -1.33 4.80
C LYS A 221 11.68 -0.61 3.63
N ILE A 222 12.30 -0.56 2.46
CA ILE A 222 11.69 0.05 1.27
C ILE A 222 10.78 -0.99 0.61
N CYS A 223 9.50 -0.67 0.46
CA CYS A 223 8.52 -1.49 -0.24
C CYS A 223 7.88 -0.76 -1.42
N SER A 224 7.10 -1.50 -2.22
CA SER A 224 6.38 -1.02 -3.41
C SER A 224 5.39 0.12 -3.10
N TYR A 225 4.98 0.30 -1.84
CA TYR A 225 4.11 1.38 -1.42
C TYR A 225 4.79 2.77 -1.48
N HIS A 226 6.12 2.85 -1.29
CA HIS A 226 6.86 4.12 -1.47
C HIS A 226 6.81 4.57 -2.93
N VAL A 227 7.08 3.63 -3.86
CA VAL A 227 6.99 3.85 -5.30
C VAL A 227 5.58 4.27 -5.68
N LYS A 228 4.55 3.57 -5.21
CA LYS A 228 3.15 3.92 -5.47
C LYS A 228 2.77 5.30 -4.92
N THR A 229 3.22 5.64 -3.71
CA THR A 229 2.95 6.97 -3.11
C THR A 229 3.63 8.08 -3.92
N ALA A 230 4.88 7.88 -4.33
CA ALA A 230 5.59 8.83 -5.18
C ALA A 230 4.91 8.99 -6.55
N PHE A 231 4.33 7.92 -7.08
CA PHE A 231 3.55 7.96 -8.32
C PHE A 231 2.30 8.82 -8.19
N PHE A 232 1.56 8.71 -7.08
CA PHE A 232 0.38 9.56 -6.85
C PHE A 232 0.74 11.04 -6.73
N HIS A 233 1.82 11.38 -6.02
CA HIS A 233 2.31 12.76 -6.00
C HIS A 233 2.74 13.23 -7.39
N SER A 234 3.43 12.38 -8.17
CA SER A 234 3.82 12.69 -9.55
C SER A 234 2.61 12.96 -10.45
N CYS A 235 1.55 12.15 -10.35
CA CYS A 235 0.32 12.38 -11.10
C CYS A 235 -0.39 13.67 -10.68
N ALA A 236 -0.35 14.03 -9.39
CA ALA A 236 -0.91 15.29 -8.91
C ALA A 236 -0.10 16.52 -9.36
N MET A 237 1.22 16.41 -9.45
CA MET A 237 2.11 17.47 -9.96
C MET A 237 2.00 17.66 -11.47
N TRP A 238 1.76 16.57 -12.21
CA TRP A 238 1.63 16.57 -13.68
C TRP A 238 0.28 15.96 -14.07
N PRO A 239 -0.80 16.74 -13.88
CA PRO A 239 -2.16 16.22 -13.94
C PRO A 239 -2.62 15.92 -15.36
N ASN A 240 -2.10 16.60 -16.39
CA ASN A 240 -2.66 16.52 -17.73
C ASN A 240 -2.28 15.19 -18.41
N ASP A 241 -3.15 14.66 -19.24
CA ASP A 241 -2.87 13.40 -19.95
C ASP A 241 -1.70 13.54 -20.94
N THR A 242 -1.47 14.73 -21.46
CA THR A 242 -0.32 15.08 -22.31
C THR A 242 1.01 15.07 -21.56
N ASP A 243 1.01 15.27 -20.23
CA ASP A 243 2.23 15.15 -19.42
C ASP A 243 2.75 13.70 -19.34
N TRP A 244 1.90 12.75 -19.75
CA TRP A 244 2.14 11.30 -19.70
C TRP A 244 1.84 10.65 -21.05
N HIS A 245 2.11 11.35 -22.14
CA HIS A 245 1.85 10.84 -23.47
C HIS A 245 2.61 9.52 -23.73
N LEU A 246 1.98 8.57 -24.42
CA LEU A 246 2.53 7.21 -24.58
C LEU A 246 3.88 7.21 -25.32
N GLY A 247 4.05 8.11 -26.30
CA GLY A 247 5.29 8.26 -27.07
C GLY A 247 6.48 8.76 -26.24
N ASP A 248 6.23 9.32 -25.06
CA ASP A 248 7.25 9.95 -24.21
C ASP A 248 7.57 9.10 -22.98
N LEU A 249 7.32 7.78 -23.04
CA LEU A 249 7.52 6.85 -21.92
C LEU A 249 8.87 7.03 -21.22
N ASP A 250 9.97 7.14 -21.99
CA ASP A 250 11.32 7.29 -21.44
C ASP A 250 11.46 8.58 -20.63
N HIS A 251 10.96 9.70 -21.17
CA HIS A 251 10.96 11.00 -20.49
C HIS A 251 10.07 10.97 -19.24
N CYS A 252 8.84 10.46 -19.35
CA CYS A 252 7.92 10.37 -18.22
C CYS A 252 8.45 9.46 -17.11
N PHE A 253 9.11 8.35 -17.47
CA PHE A 253 9.75 7.46 -16.50
C PHE A 253 10.94 8.14 -15.82
N GLN A 254 11.82 8.82 -16.55
CA GLN A 254 12.93 9.58 -15.96
C GLN A 254 12.44 10.66 -15.00
N LYS A 255 11.41 11.42 -15.41
CA LYS A 255 10.81 12.48 -14.60
C LYS A 255 10.22 11.95 -13.29
N TYR A 256 9.50 10.82 -13.36
CA TYR A 256 8.99 10.12 -12.18
C TYR A 256 10.12 9.55 -11.29
N LEU A 257 11.17 8.97 -11.91
CA LEU A 257 12.34 8.45 -11.21
C LEU A 257 13.10 9.56 -10.47
N SER A 258 13.30 10.71 -11.10
CA SER A 258 13.91 11.90 -10.51
C SER A 258 13.14 12.35 -9.28
N TYR A 259 11.81 12.46 -9.35
CA TYR A 259 11.00 12.79 -8.18
C TYR A 259 11.19 11.78 -7.04
N PHE A 260 11.21 10.48 -7.34
CA PHE A 260 11.46 9.47 -6.32
C PHE A 260 12.89 9.56 -5.73
N LEU A 261 13.90 9.86 -6.54
CA LEU A 261 15.26 10.11 -6.09
C LEU A 261 15.33 11.31 -5.15
N ASP A 262 14.64 12.41 -5.48
CA ASP A 262 14.58 13.61 -4.63
C ASP A 262 13.98 13.25 -3.27
N CYS A 263 12.86 12.53 -3.23
CA CYS A 263 12.26 12.02 -1.99
C CYS A 263 13.24 11.18 -1.15
N LEU A 264 14.04 10.31 -1.79
CA LEU A 264 15.05 9.51 -1.08
C LEU A 264 16.17 10.38 -0.51
N GLN A 265 16.63 11.39 -1.25
CA GLN A 265 17.71 12.30 -0.84
C GLN A 265 17.28 13.22 0.31
N THR A 266 16.07 13.78 0.23
CA THR A 266 15.50 14.63 1.28
C THR A 266 14.97 13.82 2.46
N SER A 267 14.81 12.50 2.31
CA SER A 267 14.10 11.64 3.27
C SER A 267 12.68 12.16 3.54
N GLU A 268 11.99 12.55 2.47
CA GLU A 268 10.66 13.14 2.55
C GLU A 268 9.75 12.54 1.47
N LEU A 269 8.83 11.69 1.91
CA LEU A 269 7.74 11.15 1.10
C LEU A 269 6.47 11.11 1.97
N PRO A 270 5.73 12.22 2.04
CA PRO A 270 4.48 12.29 2.78
C PRO A 270 3.48 11.27 2.25
N HIS A 271 2.76 10.59 3.14
CA HIS A 271 1.69 9.69 2.75
C HIS A 271 0.61 10.47 1.99
N PHE A 272 0.22 10.00 0.80
CA PHE A 272 -0.64 10.75 -0.12
C PHE A 272 -1.99 11.19 0.49
N PHE A 273 -2.52 10.39 1.41
CA PHE A 273 -3.78 10.66 2.12
C PHE A 273 -3.60 11.28 3.50
N ILE A 274 -2.39 11.23 4.09
CA ILE A 274 -2.12 11.64 5.48
C ILE A 274 -0.82 12.47 5.48
N PRO A 275 -0.87 13.77 5.18
CA PRO A 275 0.33 14.56 4.89
C PRO A 275 1.36 14.58 6.02
N LYS A 276 0.93 14.47 7.28
CA LYS A 276 1.84 14.42 8.45
C LYS A 276 2.64 13.13 8.54
N TYR A 277 2.17 12.05 7.92
CA TYR A 277 2.84 10.76 7.99
C TYR A 277 3.89 10.63 6.88
N ASN A 278 5.15 10.93 7.20
CA ASN A 278 6.26 10.70 6.27
C ASN A 278 6.62 9.20 6.20
N LEU A 279 6.65 8.64 4.99
CA LEU A 279 6.97 7.24 4.74
C LEU A 279 8.48 6.97 4.70
N LEU A 280 9.31 7.98 4.43
CA LEU A 280 10.77 7.88 4.44
C LEU A 280 11.31 8.53 5.72
N SER A 281 11.31 7.81 6.83
CA SER A 281 11.73 8.39 8.10
C SER A 281 13.25 8.61 8.15
N GLN A 282 13.72 9.44 9.09
CA GLN A 282 15.16 9.64 9.31
C GLN A 282 15.88 8.33 9.68
N GLN A 283 15.17 7.37 10.30
CA GLN A 283 15.70 6.04 10.62
C GLN A 283 15.94 5.17 9.38
N ASP A 284 15.39 5.58 8.23
CA ASP A 284 15.51 4.87 6.94
C ASP A 284 16.51 5.55 6.01
N LYS A 285 17.12 6.66 6.44
CA LYS A 285 18.06 7.47 5.64
C LYS A 285 19.21 6.66 5.06
N ALA A 286 19.73 5.68 5.79
CA ALA A 286 20.78 4.79 5.29
C ALA A 286 20.30 3.94 4.10
N SER A 287 19.12 3.32 4.23
CA SER A 287 18.49 2.55 3.16
C SER A 287 18.09 3.44 1.98
N SER A 288 17.59 4.65 2.24
CA SER A 288 17.26 5.64 1.19
C SER A 288 18.50 6.07 0.40
N ASN A 289 19.60 6.39 1.09
CA ASN A 289 20.87 6.73 0.47
C ASN A 289 21.44 5.56 -0.35
N PHE A 290 21.36 4.34 0.17
CA PHE A 290 21.79 3.15 -0.55
C PHE A 290 20.97 2.94 -1.83
N LEU A 291 19.63 3.01 -1.72
CA LEU A 291 18.74 2.89 -2.87
C LEU A 291 19.00 3.98 -3.91
N SER A 292 19.18 5.23 -3.46
CA SER A 292 19.49 6.37 -4.35
C SER A 292 20.78 6.12 -5.14
N ARG A 293 21.84 5.62 -4.51
CA ARG A 293 23.10 5.25 -5.20
C ARG A 293 22.87 4.14 -6.24
N LYS A 294 22.10 3.12 -5.89
CA LYS A 294 21.79 2.00 -6.80
C LYS A 294 20.96 2.44 -7.99
N ILE A 295 19.93 3.27 -7.77
CA ILE A 295 19.12 3.84 -8.86
C ILE A 295 19.98 4.72 -9.76
N ASN A 296 20.84 5.59 -9.21
CA ASN A 296 21.75 6.41 -10.01
C ASN A 296 22.72 5.58 -10.84
N TYR A 297 23.24 4.49 -10.28
CA TYR A 297 24.04 3.53 -11.05
C TYR A 297 23.25 2.94 -12.22
N GLN A 298 22.02 2.49 -11.99
CA GLN A 298 21.15 1.95 -13.05
C GLN A 298 20.90 3.01 -14.13
N LEU A 299 20.57 4.25 -13.74
CA LEU A 299 20.32 5.36 -14.66
C LEU A 299 21.55 5.66 -15.54
N ASN A 300 22.73 5.81 -14.93
CA ASN A 300 23.99 6.14 -15.63
C ASN A 300 24.48 5.03 -16.58
N ASN A 301 24.02 3.80 -16.37
CA ASN A 301 24.41 2.62 -17.16
C ASN A 301 23.28 2.09 -18.05
N ARG A 302 22.20 2.86 -18.25
CA ARG A 302 21.04 2.49 -19.10
C ARG A 302 20.28 1.24 -18.62
N PHE A 303 20.08 1.13 -17.31
CA PHE A 303 19.32 0.08 -16.63
C PHE A 303 19.74 -1.35 -17.02
N PRO A 304 21.01 -1.76 -16.77
CA PRO A 304 21.45 -3.13 -17.04
C PRO A 304 20.56 -4.18 -16.36
N ILE A 305 19.97 -3.87 -15.21
CA ILE A 305 19.06 -4.77 -14.46
C ILE A 305 17.78 -5.15 -15.21
N PHE A 306 17.43 -4.44 -16.29
CA PHE A 306 16.30 -4.79 -17.16
C PHE A 306 16.67 -5.79 -18.27
N GLN A 307 17.95 -6.14 -18.42
CA GLN A 307 18.43 -7.11 -19.40
C GLN A 307 18.57 -8.52 -18.79
N GLU A 308 18.39 -8.64 -17.48
CA GLU A 308 18.44 -9.85 -16.67
C GLU A 308 17.05 -10.31 -16.21
#